data_AF-A0AAW9QQ88-F1
#
_entry.id   AF-A0AAW9QQ88-F1
#
_cell.length_a   1.000
_cell.length_b   1.000
_cell.length_c   1.000
_cell.angle_alpha   90.00
_cell.angle_beta   90.00
_cell.angle_gamma   90.00
#
_symmetry.space_group_name_H-M   'P 1'
#
loop_
_entity.id
_entity.type
_entity.pdbx_description
1 polymer ?
#
loop_
_entity_poly.entity_id
_entity_poly.type
_entity_poly.pdbx_seq_one_letter_code
_entity_poly.pdbx_strand_id
1 'polypeptide(L)'
;MKFGISAKPQREDWLMLHLLYIVAFTIIAFLTIGNLVRSLLTVSMDSQKRPTGSSNRNHPYGYPTASHPELLDDAGQPINEPLLVIRSVTVEDARQQLDAIYNASPGQPKEWEDDK
;
A
#
# COMPACT_ATOMS: atom_id res chain seq x y z
N MET A 1 27.81 -10.81 -69.15
CA MET A 1 27.12 -10.05 -68.10
C MET A 1 27.75 -10.38 -66.75
N LYS A 2 28.47 -9.43 -66.13
CA LYS A 2 29.08 -9.59 -64.80
C LYS A 2 28.32 -8.65 -63.86
N PHE A 3 27.46 -9.21 -63.01
CA PHE A 3 26.77 -8.46 -61.96
C PHE A 3 27.75 -8.21 -60.80
N GLY A 4 28.23 -6.97 -60.69
CA GLY A 4 29.01 -6.51 -59.56
C GLY A 4 28.09 -6.13 -58.41
N ILE A 5 27.90 -7.04 -57.45
CA ILE A 5 27.27 -6.72 -56.17
C ILE A 5 28.36 -6.05 -55.31
N SER A 6 28.36 -4.72 -55.29
CA SER A 6 29.23 -3.95 -54.40
C SER A 6 28.66 -4.03 -52.98
N ALA A 7 29.18 -4.99 -52.20
CA ALA A 7 28.92 -5.06 -50.77
C ALA A 7 29.69 -3.92 -50.08
N LYS A 8 28.98 -2.91 -49.57
CA LYS A 8 29.59 -1.92 -48.69
C LYS A 8 30.08 -2.61 -47.42
N PRO A 9 31.24 -2.21 -46.87
CA PRO A 9 31.83 -2.86 -45.71
C PRO A 9 30.98 -2.57 -44.46
N GLN A 10 30.22 -3.58 -44.04
CA GLN A 10 29.22 -3.49 -42.97
C GLN A 10 29.81 -3.32 -41.56
N ARG A 11 31.10 -3.01 -41.40
CA ARG A 11 31.76 -2.92 -40.09
C ARG A 11 31.46 -1.63 -39.35
N GLU A 12 31.23 -0.53 -40.06
CA GLU A 12 31.05 0.78 -39.40
C GLU A 12 29.66 0.93 -38.79
N ASP A 13 28.62 0.44 -39.47
CA ASP A 13 27.25 0.47 -38.96
C ASP A 13 27.10 -0.29 -37.64
N TRP A 14 27.77 -1.44 -37.51
CA TRP A 14 27.78 -2.22 -36.27
C TRP A 14 28.52 -1.50 -35.13
N LEU A 15 29.62 -0.81 -35.44
CA LEU A 15 30.37 -0.03 -34.44
C LEU A 15 29.57 1.20 -33.96
N MET A 16 28.87 1.88 -34.87
CA MET A 16 28.02 3.02 -34.53
C MET A 16 26.79 2.59 -33.71
N LEU A 17 26.12 1.51 -34.09
CA LEU A 17 24.99 0.95 -33.33
C LEU A 17 25.43 0.46 -31.95
N HIS A 18 26.63 -0.11 -31.83
CA HIS A 18 27.18 -0.54 -30.56
C HIS A 18 27.46 0.63 -29.62
N LEU A 19 28.03 1.73 -30.13
CA LEU A 19 28.22 2.96 -29.35
C LEU A 19 26.88 3.50 -28.84
N LEU A 20 25.87 3.57 -29.72
CA LEU A 20 24.53 4.01 -29.33
C LEU A 20 23.89 3.08 -28.30
N TYR A 21 24.07 1.77 -28.44
CA TYR A 21 23.59 0.76 -27.49
C TYR A 21 24.21 0.95 -26.10
N ILE A 22 25.53 1.14 -26.01
CA ILE A 22 26.20 1.37 -24.73
C ILE A 22 25.65 2.64 -24.07
N VAL A 23 25.52 3.74 -24.80
CA VAL A 23 24.97 5.00 -24.26
C VAL A 23 23.53 4.82 -23.78
N ALA A 24 22.64 4.27 -24.61
CA ALA A 24 21.25 4.03 -24.23
C ALA A 24 21.13 3.09 -23.03
N PHE A 25 21.92 2.01 -23.02
CA PHE A 25 21.97 1.05 -21.92
C PHE A 25 22.42 1.72 -20.61
N THR A 26 23.46 2.56 -20.64
CA THR A 26 23.91 3.26 -19.43
C THR A 26 22.84 4.18 -18.85
N ILE A 27 22.10 4.91 -19.71
CA ILE A 27 21.01 5.78 -19.27
C ILE A 27 19.91 4.95 -18.61
N ILE A 28 19.45 3.87 -19.27
CA ILE A 28 18.41 3.00 -18.74
C ILE A 28 18.85 2.32 -17.45
N ALA A 29 20.10 1.85 -17.38
CA ALA A 29 20.66 1.22 -16.18
C ALA A 29 20.69 2.19 -14.99
N PHE A 30 21.18 3.43 -15.19
CA PHE A 30 21.20 4.44 -14.14
C PHE A 30 19.79 4.80 -13.64
N LEU A 31 18.83 4.96 -14.55
CA LEU A 31 17.43 5.23 -14.19
C LEU A 31 16.83 4.07 -13.38
N THR A 32 17.10 2.83 -13.80
CA THR A 32 16.57 1.63 -13.16
C THR A 32 17.16 1.43 -11.78
N ILE A 33 18.48 1.54 -11.63
CA ILE A 33 19.17 1.45 -10.34
C ILE A 33 18.72 2.58 -9.40
N GLY A 34 18.61 3.82 -9.90
CA GLY A 34 18.11 4.94 -9.12
C GLY A 34 16.68 4.72 -8.63
N ASN A 35 15.80 4.23 -9.50
CA ASN A 35 14.42 3.89 -9.15
C ASN A 35 14.34 2.74 -8.13
N LEU A 36 15.18 1.71 -8.29
CA LEU A 36 15.27 0.58 -7.37
C LEU A 36 15.74 1.02 -5.99
N VAL A 37 16.82 1.80 -5.91
CA VAL A 37 17.33 2.34 -4.65
C VAL A 37 16.27 3.21 -3.98
N ARG A 38 15.54 4.05 -4.72
CA ARG A 38 14.48 4.89 -4.15
C ARG A 38 13.31 4.07 -3.62
N SER A 39 12.90 3.03 -4.36
CA SER A 39 11.88 2.07 -3.92
C SER A 39 12.32 1.35 -2.65
N LEU A 40 13.56 0.85 -2.63
CA LEU A 40 14.12 0.13 -1.50
C LEU A 40 14.27 1.02 -0.27
N LEU A 41 14.76 2.26 -0.41
CA LEU A 41 14.85 3.21 0.71
C LEU A 41 13.45 3.56 1.25
N THR A 42 12.47 3.77 0.38
CA THR A 42 11.08 4.04 0.80
C THR A 42 10.52 2.86 1.60
N VAL A 43 10.68 1.64 1.09
CA VAL A 43 10.23 0.41 1.75
C VAL A 43 10.99 0.15 3.05
N SER A 44 12.31 0.35 3.09
CA SER A 44 13.12 0.18 4.30
C SER A 44 12.75 1.21 5.38
N MET A 45 12.47 2.45 5.00
CA MET A 45 11.98 3.48 5.92
C MET A 45 10.59 3.15 6.46
N ASP A 46 9.70 2.58 5.64
CA ASP A 46 8.38 2.10 6.07
C ASP A 46 8.50 0.88 7.00
N SER A 47 9.45 -0.03 6.70
CA SER A 47 9.74 -1.22 7.51
C SER A 47 10.32 -0.89 8.89
N GLN A 48 11.07 0.20 8.99
CA GLN A 48 11.70 0.65 10.25
C GLN A 48 10.82 1.63 11.03
N LYS A 49 9.85 2.27 10.38
CA LYS A 49 8.80 3.02 11.06
C LYS A 49 7.66 2.08 11.38
N ARG A 50 7.64 1.59 12.62
CA ARG A 50 6.37 1.28 13.28
C ARG A 50 5.36 2.38 12.91
N PRO A 51 4.13 2.07 12.52
CA PRO A 51 3.18 3.07 12.08
C PRO A 51 2.75 3.92 13.28
N THR A 52 3.55 4.93 13.62
CA THR A 52 3.12 6.07 14.40
C THR A 52 2.88 7.19 13.40
N GLY A 53 1.63 7.65 13.37
CA GLY A 53 1.06 8.46 12.30
C GLY A 53 1.95 9.61 11.84
N SER A 54 2.46 9.50 10.62
CA SER A 54 3.01 10.65 9.90
C SER A 54 1.93 11.27 9.01
N SER A 55 0.81 11.64 9.61
CA SER A 55 -0.13 12.59 9.02
C SER A 55 0.42 14.00 9.19
N ASN A 56 1.41 14.38 8.38
CA ASN A 56 1.63 15.80 8.12
C ASN A 56 2.27 16.01 6.75
N ARG A 57 1.49 15.70 5.71
CA ARG A 57 1.70 16.29 4.39
C ARG A 57 0.67 17.41 4.23
N ASN A 58 1.08 18.61 4.62
CA ASN A 58 0.67 19.90 4.09
C ASN A 58 -0.52 19.84 3.12
N HIS A 59 -1.73 19.87 3.65
CA HIS A 59 -2.93 20.25 2.90
C HIS A 59 -3.46 21.55 3.52
N PRO A 60 -3.36 22.71 2.84
CA PRO A 60 -3.83 23.98 3.38
C PRO A 60 -5.36 24.08 3.48
N TYR A 61 -6.08 23.10 2.92
CA TYR A 61 -7.54 23.05 2.85
C TYR A 61 -8.00 21.59 3.04
N GLY A 62 -7.93 21.08 4.26
CA GLY A 62 -8.45 19.77 4.60
C GLY A 62 -9.11 19.86 5.96
N TYR A 63 -10.42 19.60 6.00
CA TYR A 63 -11.21 19.49 7.21
C TYR A 63 -10.44 18.77 8.33
N PRO A 64 -10.51 19.23 9.59
CA PRO A 64 -9.95 18.47 10.70
C PRO A 64 -10.65 17.12 10.72
N THR A 65 -9.91 16.07 10.37
CA THR A 65 -10.31 14.69 10.57
C THR A 65 -10.60 14.56 12.06
N ALA A 66 -11.87 14.48 12.42
CA ALA A 66 -12.29 14.30 13.80
C ALA A 66 -11.67 13.00 14.32
N SER A 67 -10.57 13.12 15.06
CA SER A 67 -9.98 12.02 15.81
C SER A 67 -11.02 11.61 16.85
N HIS A 68 -11.54 10.38 16.75
CA HIS A 68 -12.49 9.86 17.72
C HIS A 68 -11.95 10.06 19.14
N PRO A 69 -12.77 10.46 20.12
CA PRO A 69 -12.28 10.86 21.45
C PRO A 69 -11.56 9.73 22.21
N GLU A 70 -11.83 8.46 21.85
CA GLU A 70 -11.10 7.29 22.36
C GLU A 70 -9.63 7.22 21.90
N LEU A 71 -9.23 8.06 20.94
CA LEU A 71 -7.87 8.17 20.45
C LEU A 71 -7.09 9.29 21.12
N LEU A 72 -7.63 9.92 22.16
CA LEU A 72 -6.99 10.99 22.91
C LEU A 72 -6.66 10.50 24.33
N ASP A 73 -5.47 10.84 24.83
CA ASP A 73 -5.09 10.60 26.23
C ASP A 73 -5.84 11.57 27.17
N ASP A 74 -5.63 11.41 28.48
CA ASP A 74 -6.21 12.28 29.51
C ASP A 74 -5.82 13.77 29.33
N ALA A 75 -4.79 14.06 28.53
CA ALA A 75 -4.31 15.39 28.19
C ALA A 75 -4.82 15.89 26.81
N GLY A 76 -5.71 15.14 26.17
CA GLY A 76 -6.29 15.48 24.86
C GLY A 76 -5.29 15.36 23.70
N GLN A 77 -4.23 14.57 23.85
CA GLN A 77 -3.25 14.28 22.79
C GLN A 77 -3.50 12.91 22.16
N PRO A 78 -3.26 12.74 20.85
CA PRO A 78 -3.44 11.44 20.20
C PRO A 78 -2.63 10.32 20.87
N ILE A 79 -3.28 9.24 21.28
CA ILE A 79 -2.62 8.10 21.92
C ILE A 79 -1.71 7.38 20.92
N ASN A 80 -0.47 7.07 21.33
CA ASN A 80 0.52 6.33 20.54
C ASN A 80 0.64 4.86 20.97
N GLU A 81 -0.20 4.41 21.90
CA GLU A 81 -0.21 3.04 22.37
C GLU A 81 -0.95 2.11 21.41
N PRO A 82 -0.51 0.85 21.27
CA PRO A 82 -1.22 -0.11 20.42
C PRO A 82 -2.64 -0.26 20.97
N LEU A 83 -3.63 0.12 20.16
CA LEU A 83 -5.04 -0.04 20.48
C LEU A 83 -5.26 -1.44 21.04
N LEU A 84 -5.80 -1.52 22.26
CA LEU A 84 -6.23 -2.78 22.86
C LEU A 84 -7.41 -3.29 22.04
N VAL A 85 -7.11 -3.95 20.91
CA VAL A 85 -8.13 -4.63 20.14
C VAL A 85 -8.48 -5.88 20.92
N ILE A 86 -9.57 -5.81 21.68
CA ILE A 86 -10.21 -6.99 22.25
C ILE A 86 -10.76 -7.78 21.06
N ARG A 87 -9.88 -8.58 20.44
CA ARG A 87 -10.30 -9.62 19.51
C ARG A 87 -10.94 -10.66 20.41
N SER A 88 -12.26 -10.81 20.36
CA SER A 88 -12.95 -11.94 20.98
C SER A 88 -12.24 -13.21 20.54
N VAL A 89 -11.51 -13.82 21.46
CA VAL A 89 -10.60 -14.94 21.19
C VAL A 89 -11.45 -16.19 21.12
N THR A 90 -12.25 -16.34 20.06
CA THR A 90 -12.84 -17.57 19.49
C THR A 90 -14.01 -17.21 18.55
N VAL A 91 -14.32 -18.10 17.60
CA VAL A 91 -15.51 -17.96 16.71
C VAL A 91 -16.81 -18.02 17.51
N GLU A 92 -16.81 -18.78 18.61
CA GLU A 92 -17.99 -19.01 19.44
C GLU A 92 -18.42 -17.74 20.20
N ASP A 93 -17.47 -16.98 20.74
CA ASP A 93 -17.77 -15.71 21.41
C ASP A 93 -18.36 -14.68 20.43
N ALA A 94 -17.86 -14.65 19.19
CA ALA A 94 -18.37 -13.76 18.15
C ALA A 94 -19.82 -14.10 17.74
N ARG A 95 -20.15 -15.40 17.68
CA ARG A 95 -21.53 -15.87 17.48
C ARG A 95 -22.43 -15.42 18.62
N GLN A 96 -21.99 -15.64 19.85
CA GLN A 96 -22.79 -15.32 21.02
C GLN A 96 -23.06 -13.82 21.15
N GLN A 97 -22.08 -12.97 20.80
CA GLN A 97 -22.28 -11.52 20.75
C GLN A 97 -23.23 -11.09 19.61
N LEU A 98 -23.14 -11.72 18.44
CA LEU A 98 -24.05 -11.47 17.33
C LEU A 98 -25.50 -11.84 17.70
N ASP A 99 -25.70 -13.00 18.32
CA ASP A 99 -27.02 -13.47 18.78
C ASP A 99 -27.59 -12.55 19.87
N ALA A 100 -26.75 -12.07 20.79
CA ALA A 100 -27.17 -11.11 21.81
C ALA A 100 -27.66 -9.79 21.20
N ILE A 101 -26.96 -9.27 20.18
CA ILE A 101 -27.36 -8.05 19.47
C ILE A 101 -28.65 -8.29 18.67
N TYR A 102 -28.79 -9.45 18.02
CA TYR A 102 -29.98 -9.81 17.26
C TYR A 102 -31.24 -9.88 18.13
N ASN A 103 -31.14 -10.51 19.31
CA ASN A 103 -32.24 -10.63 20.27
C ASN A 103 -32.56 -9.31 20.99
N ALA A 104 -31.55 -8.47 21.21
CA ALA A 104 -31.73 -7.16 21.86
C ALA A 104 -32.26 -6.08 20.89
N SER A 105 -32.33 -6.35 19.59
CA SER A 105 -32.75 -5.37 18.59
C SER A 105 -34.25 -5.03 18.73
N PRO A 106 -34.61 -3.74 18.87
CA PRO A 106 -36.00 -3.28 18.93
C PRO A 106 -36.62 -3.36 17.52
N GLY A 107 -36.95 -4.57 17.11
CA GLY A 107 -37.47 -4.85 15.77
C GLY A 107 -37.64 -6.33 15.43
N GLN A 108 -37.42 -7.25 16.38
CA GLN A 108 -37.69 -8.68 16.17
C GLN A 108 -39.15 -8.90 15.72
N PRO A 109 -39.40 -9.42 14.50
CA PRO A 109 -40.69 -10.01 14.20
C PRO A 109 -40.82 -11.26 15.08
N LYS A 110 -41.83 -11.29 15.95
CA LYS A 110 -42.20 -12.50 16.70
C LYS A 110 -42.26 -13.67 15.72
N GLU A 111 -41.32 -14.60 15.86
CA GLU A 111 -41.37 -15.89 15.18
C GLU A 111 -42.66 -16.56 15.65
N TRP A 112 -43.53 -16.88 14.69
CA TRP A 112 -44.81 -17.51 14.94
C TRP A 112 -44.54 -18.87 15.60
N GLU A 113 -44.90 -19.00 16.88
CA GLU A 113 -45.05 -20.29 17.55
C GLU A 113 -46.05 -21.11 16.73
N ASP A 114 -45.53 -21.99 15.86
CA ASP A 114 -46.32 -23.03 15.23
C ASP A 114 -46.47 -24.15 16.26
N ASP A 115 -47.61 -24.15 16.93
CA ASP A 115 -48.11 -25.23 17.79
C ASP A 115 -47.94 -26.60 17.10
N LYS A 116 -47.25 -27.54 17.76
CA LYS A 116 -47.69 -28.94 17.93
C LYS A 116 -46.80 -29.76 18.85
#